data_AF-A0A7C4HSU6-F1
#
_entry.id   AF-A0A7C4HSU6-F1
#
_cell.length_a   1.000
_cell.length_b   1.000
_cell.length_c   1.000
_cell.angle_alpha   90.00
_cell.angle_beta   90.00
_cell.angle_gamma   90.00
#
_symmetry.space_group_name_H-M   'P 1'
#
loop_
_entity.id
_entity.type
_entity.pdbx_description
1 polymer ?
#
loop_
_entity_poly.entity_id
_entity_poly.type
_entity_poly.pdbx_seq_one_letter_code
_entity_poly.pdbx_strand_id
1 'polypeptide(L)'
;MDLRLLLGRVLGKPCLDPLELAAPETRCMRLYKKTGNTIHIISFPDEEVEKGCYLLIEDKKADKSMVVQVIDVQFANVPGIMEELLREPLIDESIKGDDVDPFDITSHILYVQDARLLVCKIHGTIENGKLSSNSSWLPSRTHSIIFRLPIEKLMEIVNAEIKYPINLGETMENTPILIDASKLDGKLNIITGRKGAGKSHLSKILVLGLIKYGATTVIFDLNGEYKSLGLNLNGGRNEFYNRIHVLIPGGNFKVTLAQAGLSVIMKILVHALNLPGTSAREFRHIWRFLEERNMLSLQEIGEAIRRWQCNQQVKDALFSRYYTLLHTNFFTDSINESVDFEGLLQNVEREGGGAIIIDLSNSPSIDRQIVVEYVLAKLQDLLSQWKIRAVFLFAEEAHLYLRETYWDDIVTRMRHFGIFTTFITNQPDTIKESIYRQADNIFLFNFVNEHDLEVISRAAKVDAETTIFIVRDLPPHHCLILGDVVGNFPIVAKVKPLSVKAMGETRLFFQREKESLESVEQQSVSLSIG
;
A
#
# COMPACT_ATOMS: atom_id res chain seq x y z
N MET A 1 15.07 -35.85 -45.07
CA MET A 1 16.35 -35.11 -44.98
C MET A 1 16.16 -33.86 -45.81
N ASP A 2 15.82 -32.76 -45.13
CA ASP A 2 15.14 -31.61 -45.73
C ASP A 2 16.14 -30.51 -46.12
N LEU A 3 15.97 -29.95 -47.32
CA LEU A 3 16.93 -29.06 -48.01
C LEU A 3 17.13 -27.68 -47.35
N ARG A 4 16.51 -27.43 -46.19
CA ARG A 4 16.58 -26.16 -45.44
C ARG A 4 17.87 -26.01 -44.61
N LEU A 5 18.58 -27.10 -44.33
CA LEU A 5 19.78 -27.09 -43.48
C LEU A 5 21.07 -26.60 -44.17
N LEU A 6 21.06 -26.41 -45.50
CA LEU A 6 22.27 -26.03 -46.23
C LEU A 6 22.44 -24.52 -46.50
N LEU A 7 21.39 -23.71 -46.33
CA LEU A 7 21.42 -22.29 -46.70
C LEU A 7 21.67 -21.32 -45.53
N GLY A 8 21.67 -21.80 -44.28
CA GLY A 8 21.79 -20.97 -43.08
C GLY A 8 23.22 -20.59 -42.65
N ARG A 9 24.28 -21.00 -43.36
CA ARG A 9 25.67 -20.81 -42.90
C ARG A 9 26.45 -19.67 -43.57
N VAL A 10 25.85 -18.86 -44.45
CA VAL A 10 26.63 -17.88 -45.26
C VAL A 10 26.41 -16.40 -44.88
N LEU A 11 25.39 -16.03 -44.10
CA LEU A 11 25.13 -14.61 -43.80
C LEU A 11 24.98 -14.36 -42.30
N GLY A 12 26.12 -14.15 -41.64
CA GLY A 12 26.18 -13.76 -40.23
C GLY A 12 25.74 -12.31 -40.00
N LYS A 13 24.64 -12.13 -39.26
CA LYS A 13 24.29 -11.02 -38.35
C LYS A 13 22.98 -11.39 -37.62
N PRO A 14 22.86 -11.29 -36.28
CA PRO A 14 21.60 -11.53 -35.61
C PRO A 14 20.74 -10.26 -35.68
N CYS A 15 19.67 -10.31 -36.47
CA CYS A 15 18.51 -9.44 -36.26
C CYS A 15 17.73 -10.00 -35.06
N LEU A 16 17.20 -9.11 -34.21
CA LEU A 16 16.21 -9.44 -33.20
C LEU A 16 15.05 -10.20 -33.85
N ASP A 17 14.90 -11.48 -33.52
CA ASP A 17 13.78 -12.30 -34.00
C ASP A 17 12.46 -11.83 -33.36
N PRO A 18 11.45 -11.45 -34.15
CA PRO A 18 10.10 -11.23 -33.64
C PRO A 18 9.41 -12.59 -33.49
N LEU A 19 9.04 -12.92 -32.25
CA LEU A 19 7.91 -13.81 -31.90
C LEU A 19 7.85 -15.13 -32.69
N GLU A 20 8.68 -16.11 -32.32
CA GLU A 20 8.27 -17.53 -32.49
C GLU A 20 7.18 -17.84 -31.45
N LEU A 21 5.95 -17.38 -31.72
CA LEU A 21 4.75 -18.01 -31.19
C LEU A 21 4.33 -19.13 -32.13
N ALA A 22 3.94 -20.25 -31.53
CA ALA A 22 3.34 -21.40 -32.16
C ALA A 22 2.19 -21.04 -33.14
N ALA A 23 1.90 -21.98 -34.04
CA ALA A 23 0.84 -21.95 -35.05
C ALA A 23 -0.51 -21.38 -34.54
N PRO A 24 -1.38 -20.85 -35.43
CA PRO A 24 -2.50 -20.01 -35.04
C PRO A 24 -3.62 -20.85 -34.41
N GLU A 25 -3.57 -21.03 -33.10
CA GLU A 25 -4.79 -21.25 -32.34
C GLU A 25 -5.64 -19.97 -32.49
N THR A 26 -6.84 -20.15 -33.01
CA THR A 26 -7.83 -19.11 -33.33
C THR A 26 -8.03 -18.16 -32.14
N ARG A 27 -7.33 -17.02 -32.15
CA ARG A 27 -7.56 -15.93 -31.20
C ARG A 27 -8.96 -15.37 -31.46
N CYS A 28 -9.84 -15.51 -30.47
CA CYS A 28 -11.28 -15.47 -30.64
C CYS A 28 -11.90 -14.14 -30.21
N MET A 29 -11.23 -13.37 -29.34
CA MET A 29 -11.69 -12.06 -28.86
C MET A 29 -12.00 -11.07 -30.00
N ARG A 30 -13.15 -10.40 -29.92
CA ARG A 30 -13.61 -9.42 -30.91
C ARG A 30 -13.96 -8.07 -30.29
N LEU A 31 -13.54 -6.99 -30.95
CA LEU A 31 -13.97 -5.62 -30.61
C LEU A 31 -15.46 -5.44 -30.89
N TYR A 32 -16.26 -5.24 -29.83
CA TYR A 32 -17.69 -5.00 -29.95
C TYR A 32 -18.01 -3.50 -30.05
N LYS A 33 -17.68 -2.71 -29.02
CA LYS A 33 -18.08 -1.30 -28.91
C LYS A 33 -17.07 -0.46 -28.14
N LYS A 34 -16.87 0.79 -28.53
CA LYS A 34 -16.17 1.81 -27.73
C LYS A 34 -17.16 2.91 -27.31
N THR A 35 -17.17 3.25 -26.03
CA THR A 35 -17.95 4.35 -25.45
C THR A 35 -17.04 5.16 -24.53
N GLY A 36 -16.71 6.41 -24.89
CA GLY A 36 -15.78 7.22 -24.10
C GLY A 36 -14.40 6.55 -23.97
N ASN A 37 -13.96 6.32 -22.72
CA ASN A 37 -12.73 5.62 -22.36
C ASN A 37 -12.92 4.10 -22.13
N THR A 38 -14.11 3.57 -22.42
CA THR A 38 -14.44 2.15 -22.22
C THR A 38 -14.54 1.41 -23.55
N ILE A 39 -13.92 0.24 -23.64
CA ILE A 39 -14.00 -0.69 -24.76
C ILE A 39 -14.67 -1.98 -24.29
N HIS A 40 -15.62 -2.46 -25.07
CA HIS A 40 -16.28 -3.74 -24.88
C HIS A 40 -15.71 -4.76 -25.86
N ILE A 41 -15.27 -5.89 -25.34
CA ILE A 41 -14.69 -7.00 -26.10
C ILE A 41 -15.56 -8.23 -25.86
N ILE A 42 -15.94 -8.93 -26.93
CA ILE A 42 -16.55 -10.25 -26.81
C ILE A 42 -15.42 -11.25 -26.67
N SER A 43 -15.49 -12.08 -25.64
CA SER A 43 -14.56 -13.17 -25.34
C SER A 43 -15.33 -14.48 -25.26
N PHE A 44 -14.70 -15.57 -25.66
CA PHE A 44 -15.34 -16.89 -25.72
C PHE A 44 -14.89 -17.79 -24.55
N PRO A 45 -15.61 -18.88 -24.23
CA PRO A 45 -15.34 -19.71 -23.04
C PRO A 45 -13.89 -20.19 -22.89
N ASP A 46 -13.22 -20.51 -24.01
CA ASP A 46 -11.84 -21.04 -23.99
C ASP A 46 -10.78 -20.00 -23.60
N GLU A 47 -11.14 -18.72 -23.50
CA GLU A 47 -10.20 -17.64 -23.26
C GLU A 47 -10.06 -17.33 -21.77
N GLU A 48 -8.89 -17.57 -21.19
CA GLU A 48 -8.66 -17.27 -19.77
C GLU A 48 -8.41 -15.77 -19.54
N VAL A 49 -9.49 -15.02 -19.36
CA VAL A 49 -9.49 -13.58 -19.06
C VAL A 49 -10.25 -13.31 -17.77
N GLU A 50 -9.58 -12.65 -16.82
CA GLU A 50 -10.13 -12.28 -15.53
C GLU A 50 -10.12 -10.76 -15.32
N LYS A 51 -10.88 -10.30 -14.34
CA LYS A 51 -10.87 -8.90 -13.88
C LYS A 51 -9.46 -8.48 -13.44
N GLY A 52 -9.05 -7.28 -13.83
CA GLY A 52 -7.73 -6.72 -13.56
C GLY A 52 -6.67 -7.07 -14.60
N CYS A 53 -6.92 -8.05 -15.48
CA CYS A 53 -6.00 -8.40 -16.56
C CYS A 53 -5.88 -7.28 -17.58
N TYR A 54 -4.69 -7.17 -18.19
CA TYR A 54 -4.46 -6.29 -19.33
C TYR A 54 -4.58 -7.06 -20.64
N LEU A 55 -5.15 -6.39 -21.64
CA LEU A 55 -5.22 -6.85 -23.02
C LEU A 55 -4.52 -5.84 -23.92
N LEU A 56 -3.87 -6.35 -24.96
CA LEU A 56 -3.34 -5.55 -26.06
C LEU A 56 -4.20 -5.74 -27.30
N ILE A 57 -4.68 -4.63 -27.85
CA ILE A 57 -5.41 -4.59 -29.12
C ILE A 57 -4.44 -4.08 -30.19
N GLU A 58 -3.89 -4.98 -31.00
CA GLU A 58 -2.91 -4.66 -32.02
C GLU A 58 -3.57 -4.49 -33.39
N ASP A 59 -3.45 -3.31 -33.99
CA ASP A 59 -3.90 -3.05 -35.37
C ASP A 59 -2.69 -2.99 -36.30
N LYS A 60 -2.44 -4.09 -37.01
CA LYS A 60 -1.30 -4.24 -37.92
C LYS A 60 -1.32 -3.27 -39.09
N LYS A 61 -2.49 -2.76 -39.50
CA LYS A 61 -2.57 -1.79 -40.60
C LYS A 61 -2.19 -0.39 -40.16
N ALA A 62 -2.51 -0.05 -38.91
CA ALA A 62 -2.17 1.25 -38.34
C ALA A 62 -0.77 1.29 -37.72
N ASP A 63 -0.13 0.14 -37.51
CA ASP A 63 1.11 -0.02 -36.75
C ASP A 63 1.01 0.59 -35.34
N LYS A 64 -0.14 0.35 -34.70
CA LYS A 64 -0.48 0.86 -33.37
C LYS A 64 -1.09 -0.25 -32.52
N SER A 65 -0.88 -0.17 -31.22
CA SER A 65 -1.51 -1.07 -30.27
C SER A 65 -2.17 -0.29 -29.15
N MET A 66 -3.31 -0.75 -28.64
CA MET A 66 -4.00 -0.11 -27.53
C MET A 66 -3.97 -1.01 -26.31
N VAL A 67 -3.57 -0.44 -25.16
CA VAL A 67 -3.55 -1.13 -23.87
C VAL A 67 -4.87 -0.86 -23.15
N VAL A 68 -5.57 -1.93 -22.82
CA VAL A 68 -6.83 -1.87 -22.07
C VAL A 68 -6.78 -2.81 -20.87
N GLN A 69 -7.48 -2.46 -19.79
CA GLN A 69 -7.62 -3.29 -18.59
C GLN A 69 -9.05 -3.75 -18.44
N VAL A 70 -9.27 -5.04 -18.20
CA VAL A 70 -10.59 -5.61 -17.91
C VAL A 70 -11.03 -5.16 -16.53
N ILE A 71 -12.07 -4.34 -16.45
CA ILE A 71 -12.64 -3.85 -15.18
C ILE A 71 -13.89 -4.61 -14.77
N ASP A 72 -14.55 -5.31 -15.69
CA ASP A 72 -15.72 -6.15 -15.40
C ASP A 72 -15.89 -7.23 -16.46
N VAL A 73 -16.52 -8.35 -16.08
CA VAL A 73 -16.79 -9.51 -16.95
C VAL A 73 -18.25 -9.88 -16.80
N GLN A 74 -19.00 -9.80 -17.90
CA GLN A 74 -20.45 -10.03 -17.94
C GLN A 74 -20.76 -11.13 -18.97
N PHE A 75 -21.96 -11.71 -18.93
CA PHE A 75 -22.44 -12.52 -20.04
C PHE A 75 -22.77 -11.64 -21.24
N ALA A 76 -22.47 -12.11 -22.45
CA ALA A 76 -22.87 -11.42 -23.67
C ALA A 76 -24.39 -11.51 -23.81
N ASN A 77 -25.06 -10.36 -23.97
CA ASN A 77 -26.50 -10.33 -24.16
C ASN A 77 -26.86 -10.71 -25.60
N VAL A 78 -27.13 -11.99 -25.83
CA VAL A 78 -27.56 -12.53 -27.13
C VAL A 78 -29.09 -12.48 -27.22
N PRO A 79 -29.69 -11.86 -28.26
CA PRO A 79 -31.14 -11.87 -28.42
C PRO A 79 -31.70 -13.29 -28.46
N GLY A 80 -32.79 -13.56 -27.72
CA GLY A 80 -33.41 -14.89 -27.65
C GLY A 80 -32.86 -15.80 -26.55
N ILE A 81 -31.82 -15.37 -25.81
CA ILE A 81 -31.18 -16.20 -24.78
C ILE A 81 -32.14 -16.58 -23.64
N MET A 82 -33.01 -15.64 -23.24
CA MET A 82 -33.97 -15.88 -22.16
C MET A 82 -35.00 -16.93 -22.57
N GLU A 83 -35.51 -16.85 -23.79
CA GLU A 83 -36.45 -17.81 -24.35
C GLU A 83 -35.85 -19.21 -24.47
N GLU A 84 -34.55 -19.32 -24.77
CA GLU A 84 -33.82 -20.59 -24.85
C GLU A 84 -33.56 -21.19 -23.46
N LEU A 85 -33.04 -20.40 -22.52
CA LEU A 85 -32.80 -20.82 -21.13
C LEU A 85 -34.08 -21.24 -20.40
N LEU A 86 -35.24 -20.65 -20.75
CA LEU A 86 -36.54 -21.07 -20.23
C LEU A 86 -37.08 -22.34 -20.91
N ARG A 87 -36.58 -22.71 -22.09
CA ARG A 87 -36.98 -23.92 -22.84
C ARG A 87 -36.25 -25.17 -22.34
N GLU A 88 -34.98 -25.07 -21.98
CA GLU A 88 -34.16 -26.21 -21.53
C GLU A 88 -34.78 -27.02 -20.37
N PRO A 89 -35.31 -26.42 -19.28
CA PRO A 89 -35.91 -27.18 -18.18
C PRO A 89 -37.22 -27.89 -18.54
N LEU A 90 -37.88 -27.50 -19.65
CA LEU A 90 -39.13 -28.11 -20.09
C LEU A 90 -38.91 -29.45 -20.82
N ILE A 91 -37.66 -29.80 -21.11
CA ILE A 91 -37.26 -31.05 -21.77
C ILE A 91 -36.96 -32.16 -20.74
N ASP A 92 -36.90 -31.81 -19.45
CA ASP A 92 -36.54 -32.73 -18.35
C ASP A 92 -37.66 -33.75 -18.00
N GLU A 93 -38.77 -33.78 -18.74
CA GLU A 93 -39.61 -34.98 -18.83
C GLU A 93 -38.89 -36.05 -19.67
N SER A 94 -37.90 -36.68 -19.02
CA SER A 94 -37.05 -37.79 -19.46
C SER A 94 -37.60 -38.67 -20.61
N ILE A 95 -37.36 -38.25 -21.86
CA ILE A 95 -37.33 -39.19 -22.98
C ILE A 95 -35.89 -39.68 -23.06
N LYS A 96 -35.63 -40.90 -22.57
CA LYS A 96 -34.34 -41.58 -22.78
C LYS A 96 -34.20 -41.94 -24.26
N GLY A 97 -33.64 -41.02 -25.04
CA GLY A 97 -33.12 -41.25 -26.38
C GLY A 97 -31.68 -40.75 -26.45
N ASP A 98 -30.87 -41.34 -27.33
CA ASP A 98 -29.57 -40.77 -27.67
C ASP A 98 -29.82 -39.51 -28.48
N ASP A 99 -29.44 -38.35 -27.94
CA ASP A 99 -29.54 -37.07 -28.64
C ASP A 99 -28.41 -37.03 -29.68
N VAL A 100 -28.77 -37.13 -30.97
CA VAL A 100 -27.80 -37.16 -32.06
C VAL A 100 -27.67 -35.74 -32.61
N ASP A 101 -26.49 -35.13 -32.42
CA ASP A 101 -26.11 -33.82 -32.99
C ASP A 101 -24.99 -34.00 -34.04
N PRO A 102 -25.30 -34.38 -35.30
CA PRO A 102 -24.29 -34.68 -36.31
C PRO A 102 -23.44 -33.48 -36.76
N PHE A 103 -23.87 -32.27 -36.40
CA PHE A 103 -23.29 -31.00 -36.86
C PHE A 103 -22.79 -30.13 -35.70
N ASP A 104 -22.76 -30.68 -34.48
CA ASP A 104 -22.32 -29.98 -33.27
C ASP A 104 -23.09 -28.66 -33.02
N ILE A 105 -24.32 -28.51 -33.54
CA ILE A 105 -25.10 -27.26 -33.48
C ILE A 105 -25.39 -26.88 -32.03
N THR A 106 -25.73 -27.86 -31.19
CA THR A 106 -26.02 -27.64 -29.78
C THR A 106 -24.77 -27.11 -29.06
N SER A 107 -23.60 -27.69 -29.35
CA SER A 107 -22.34 -27.20 -28.79
C SER A 107 -21.99 -25.77 -29.24
N HIS A 108 -22.28 -25.41 -30.50
CA HIS A 108 -22.04 -24.06 -31.02
C HIS A 108 -23.01 -23.04 -30.42
N ILE A 109 -24.26 -23.43 -30.17
CA ILE A 109 -25.23 -22.58 -29.47
C ILE A 109 -24.74 -22.33 -28.04
N LEU A 110 -24.44 -23.39 -27.28
CA LEU A 110 -23.91 -23.28 -25.91
C LEU A 110 -22.65 -22.40 -25.86
N TYR A 111 -21.74 -22.56 -26.83
CA TYR A 111 -20.53 -21.73 -26.94
C TYR A 111 -20.82 -20.23 -27.11
N VAL A 112 -21.90 -19.89 -27.84
CA VAL A 112 -22.36 -18.50 -28.02
C VAL A 112 -23.10 -18.00 -26.77
N GLN A 113 -23.87 -18.86 -26.10
CA GLN A 113 -24.57 -18.52 -24.85
C GLN A 113 -23.58 -18.20 -23.71
N ASP A 114 -22.48 -18.95 -23.62
CA ASP A 114 -21.41 -18.75 -22.65
C ASP A 114 -20.40 -17.67 -23.07
N ALA A 115 -20.63 -16.99 -24.20
CA ALA A 115 -19.80 -15.86 -24.60
C ALA A 115 -19.88 -14.75 -23.53
N ARG A 116 -18.72 -14.15 -23.25
CA ARG A 116 -18.55 -13.11 -22.24
C ARG A 116 -18.36 -11.75 -22.89
N LEU A 117 -18.92 -10.73 -22.27
CA LEU A 117 -18.67 -9.33 -22.55
C LEU A 117 -17.66 -8.79 -21.53
N LEU A 118 -16.45 -8.51 -21.99
CA LEU A 118 -15.41 -7.86 -21.21
C LEU A 118 -15.59 -6.35 -21.28
N VAL A 119 -15.78 -5.69 -20.14
CA VAL A 119 -15.79 -4.24 -20.03
C VAL A 119 -14.38 -3.79 -19.68
N CYS A 120 -13.75 -3.04 -20.58
CA CYS A 120 -12.34 -2.68 -20.47
C CYS A 120 -12.13 -1.16 -20.44
N LYS A 121 -11.20 -0.66 -19.63
CA LYS A 121 -10.78 0.75 -19.61
C LYS A 121 -9.48 0.95 -20.39
N ILE A 122 -9.42 2.01 -21.19
CA ILE A 122 -8.25 2.35 -22.00
C ILE A 122 -7.21 3.07 -21.14
N HIS A 123 -5.97 2.58 -21.16
CA HIS A 123 -4.85 3.17 -20.42
C HIS A 123 -3.81 3.86 -21.31
N GLY A 124 -3.76 3.52 -22.61
CA GLY A 124 -2.90 4.21 -23.55
C GLY A 124 -2.79 3.53 -24.90
N THR A 125 -2.05 4.16 -25.80
CA THR A 125 -1.72 3.64 -27.13
C THR A 125 -0.20 3.51 -27.25
N ILE A 126 0.28 2.40 -27.76
CA ILE A 126 1.68 2.16 -28.10
C ILE A 126 1.84 2.45 -29.59
N GLU A 127 2.76 3.36 -29.93
CA GLU A 127 3.11 3.73 -31.29
C GLU A 127 4.63 3.80 -31.40
N ASN A 128 5.22 3.11 -32.39
CA ASN A 128 6.68 2.97 -32.54
C ASN A 128 7.38 2.44 -31.27
N GLY A 129 6.75 1.50 -30.56
CA GLY A 129 7.27 0.92 -29.32
C GLY A 129 7.23 1.86 -28.10
N LYS A 130 6.65 3.06 -28.23
CA LYS A 130 6.50 4.01 -27.11
C LYS A 130 5.06 4.14 -26.69
N LEU A 131 4.83 4.06 -25.38
CA LEU A 131 3.53 4.32 -24.80
C LEU A 131 3.20 5.82 -24.83
N SER A 132 2.02 6.13 -25.34
CA SER A 132 1.42 7.46 -25.38
C SER A 132 0.09 7.44 -24.64
N SER A 133 -0.19 8.50 -23.88
CA SER A 133 -1.47 8.69 -23.20
C SER A 133 -2.62 9.07 -24.15
N ASN A 134 -2.33 9.26 -25.45
CA ASN A 134 -3.35 9.54 -26.43
C ASN A 134 -4.23 8.29 -26.69
N SER A 135 -5.48 8.36 -26.24
CA SER A 135 -6.51 7.32 -26.40
C SER A 135 -7.59 7.67 -27.46
N SER A 136 -7.36 8.71 -28.28
CA SER A 136 -8.34 9.15 -29.29
C SER A 136 -8.44 8.22 -30.50
N TRP A 137 -7.41 7.42 -30.75
CA TRP A 137 -7.40 6.45 -31.84
C TRP A 137 -8.40 5.31 -31.58
N LEU A 138 -9.03 4.79 -32.63
CA LEU A 138 -9.94 3.65 -32.57
C LEU A 138 -9.36 2.49 -33.41
N PRO A 139 -9.03 1.35 -32.79
CA PRO A 139 -8.52 0.19 -33.52
C PRO A 139 -9.57 -0.40 -34.48
N SER A 140 -9.11 -0.98 -35.60
CA SER A 140 -9.98 -1.61 -36.60
C SER A 140 -10.66 -2.86 -36.05
N ARG A 141 -11.99 -2.97 -36.11
CA ARG A 141 -12.72 -4.18 -35.69
C ARG A 141 -12.30 -5.45 -36.44
N THR A 142 -11.92 -5.33 -37.71
CA THR A 142 -11.64 -6.48 -38.58
C THR A 142 -10.16 -6.81 -38.69
N HIS A 143 -9.27 -5.84 -38.46
CA HIS A 143 -7.83 -6.03 -38.60
C HIS A 143 -7.09 -6.04 -37.26
N SER A 144 -7.79 -5.75 -36.15
CA SER A 144 -7.18 -5.85 -34.83
C SER A 144 -7.12 -7.29 -34.35
N ILE A 145 -6.02 -7.62 -33.68
CA ILE A 145 -5.86 -8.85 -32.93
C ILE A 145 -5.81 -8.49 -31.45
N ILE A 146 -6.55 -9.22 -30.63
CA ILE A 146 -6.63 -8.99 -29.18
C ILE A 146 -5.96 -10.17 -28.49
N PHE A 147 -5.09 -9.90 -27.54
CA PHE A 147 -4.45 -10.92 -26.72
C PHE A 147 -4.10 -10.37 -25.34
N ARG A 148 -3.92 -11.27 -24.37
CA ARG A 148 -3.50 -10.90 -23.02
C ARG A 148 -2.11 -10.26 -23.04
N LEU A 149 -1.97 -9.15 -22.31
CA LEU A 149 -0.70 -8.48 -22.06
C LEU A 149 -0.24 -8.83 -20.65
N PRO A 150 0.79 -9.70 -20.49
CA PRO A 150 1.32 -10.04 -19.17
C PRO A 150 1.79 -8.80 -18.42
N ILE A 151 1.59 -8.78 -17.10
CA ILE A 151 1.95 -7.63 -16.28
C ILE A 151 3.46 -7.37 -16.34
N GLU A 152 4.30 -8.41 -16.40
CA GLU A 152 5.74 -8.27 -16.55
C GLU A 152 6.11 -7.47 -17.82
N LYS A 153 5.52 -7.83 -18.97
CA LYS A 153 5.71 -7.09 -20.23
C LYS A 153 5.16 -5.67 -20.18
N LEU A 154 4.01 -5.47 -19.53
CA LEU A 154 3.48 -4.12 -19.30
C LEU A 154 4.49 -3.28 -18.51
N MET A 155 5.05 -3.85 -17.45
CA MET A 155 6.04 -3.16 -16.62
C MET A 155 7.34 -2.89 -17.37
N GLU A 156 7.78 -3.75 -18.29
CA GLU A 156 8.91 -3.45 -19.19
C GLU A 156 8.63 -2.27 -20.13
N ILE A 157 7.39 -2.12 -20.60
CA ILE A 157 6.97 -1.01 -21.46
C ILE A 157 6.88 0.31 -20.68
N VAL A 158 6.43 0.24 -19.43
CA VAL A 158 6.07 1.41 -18.60
C VAL A 158 7.24 1.89 -17.75
N ASN A 159 7.98 0.97 -17.13
CA ASN A 159 9.03 1.31 -16.18
C ASN A 159 10.41 1.30 -16.83
N ALA A 160 11.13 2.42 -16.63
CA ALA A 160 12.57 2.42 -16.73
C ALA A 160 13.19 1.59 -15.59
N GLU A 161 14.31 0.94 -15.90
CA GLU A 161 15.25 0.22 -15.01
C GLU A 161 14.96 0.30 -13.50
N ILE A 162 14.61 -0.84 -12.89
CA ILE A 162 14.41 -0.97 -11.44
C ILE A 162 15.79 -1.03 -10.75
N LYS A 163 16.13 0.01 -9.97
CA LYS A 163 17.43 0.12 -9.27
C LYS A 163 17.40 -0.50 -7.88
N TYR A 164 16.31 -0.30 -7.15
CA TYR A 164 16.15 -0.75 -5.77
C TYR A 164 14.92 -1.67 -5.62
N PRO A 165 14.97 -2.92 -6.12
CA PRO A 165 13.81 -3.80 -6.18
C PRO A 165 13.28 -4.24 -4.80
N ILE A 166 12.02 -3.92 -4.50
CA ILE A 166 11.24 -4.48 -3.40
C ILE A 166 10.18 -5.41 -3.99
N ASN A 167 10.25 -6.70 -3.63
CA ASN A 167 9.24 -7.67 -4.02
C ASN A 167 8.03 -7.58 -3.09
N LEU A 168 6.88 -7.16 -3.63
CA LEU A 168 5.63 -7.04 -2.87
C LEU A 168 4.86 -8.36 -2.78
N GLY A 169 5.12 -9.30 -3.69
CA GLY A 169 4.40 -10.56 -3.84
C GLY A 169 4.26 -10.97 -5.30
N GLU A 170 3.08 -11.44 -5.67
CA GLU A 170 2.82 -12.04 -6.97
C GLU A 170 1.64 -11.35 -7.66
N THR A 171 1.71 -11.25 -8.98
CA THR A 171 0.57 -10.85 -9.80
C THR A 171 -0.46 -11.98 -9.87
N MET A 172 -1.63 -11.71 -10.46
CA MET A 172 -2.62 -12.75 -10.77
C MET A 172 -2.09 -13.81 -11.75
N GLU A 173 -0.95 -13.55 -12.41
CA GLU A 173 -0.26 -14.47 -13.34
C GLU A 173 0.81 -15.31 -12.63
N ASN A 174 0.87 -15.28 -11.30
CA ASN A 174 1.91 -15.93 -10.48
C ASN A 174 3.34 -15.45 -10.81
N THR A 175 3.48 -14.24 -11.37
CA THR A 175 4.79 -13.60 -11.61
C THR A 175 5.12 -12.62 -10.48
N PRO A 176 6.40 -12.46 -10.09
CA PRO A 176 6.76 -11.51 -9.02
C PRO A 176 6.40 -10.06 -9.38
N ILE A 177 5.80 -9.32 -8.43
CA ILE A 177 5.59 -7.88 -8.57
C ILE A 177 6.71 -7.11 -7.83
N LEU A 178 7.61 -6.51 -8.61
CA LEU A 178 8.72 -5.71 -8.12
C LEU A 178 8.40 -4.22 -8.24
N ILE A 179 8.57 -3.47 -7.17
CA ILE A 179 8.57 -2.00 -7.20
C ILE A 179 9.98 -1.47 -6.93
N ASP A 180 10.29 -0.29 -7.45
CA ASP A 180 11.54 0.40 -7.11
C ASP A 180 11.34 1.24 -5.84
N ALA A 181 12.18 1.03 -4.82
CA ALA A 181 12.14 1.78 -3.57
C ALA A 181 12.27 3.31 -3.77
N SER A 182 12.93 3.77 -4.84
CA SER A 182 13.00 5.19 -5.21
C SER A 182 11.64 5.80 -5.58
N LYS A 183 10.62 4.98 -5.87
CA LYS A 183 9.23 5.42 -6.05
C LYS A 183 8.51 5.67 -4.72
N LEU A 184 9.15 5.40 -3.59
CA LEU A 184 8.70 5.76 -2.25
C LEU A 184 9.48 6.97 -1.70
N ASP A 185 10.68 7.24 -2.22
CA ASP A 185 11.56 8.35 -1.85
C ASP A 185 11.00 9.69 -2.38
N GLY A 186 10.78 10.65 -1.48
CA GLY A 186 10.12 11.92 -1.84
C GLY A 186 8.61 11.80 -2.04
N LYS A 187 7.98 10.68 -1.67
CA LYS A 187 6.63 10.34 -2.11
C LYS A 187 5.68 10.09 -0.94
N LEU A 188 4.43 10.53 -1.10
CA LEU A 188 3.37 10.25 -0.12
C LEU A 188 2.68 8.94 -0.48
N ASN A 189 2.64 8.02 0.47
CA ASN A 189 2.03 6.71 0.29
C ASN A 189 0.81 6.54 1.21
N ILE A 190 -0.23 5.87 0.72
CA ILE A 190 -1.40 5.51 1.52
C ILE A 190 -1.66 4.01 1.39
N ILE A 191 -1.80 3.32 2.51
CA ILE A 191 -2.21 1.92 2.59
C ILE A 191 -3.56 1.88 3.30
N THR A 192 -4.62 1.47 2.61
CA THR A 192 -5.97 1.42 3.19
C THR A 192 -6.76 0.19 2.76
N GLY A 193 -7.81 -0.12 3.52
CA GLY A 193 -8.62 -1.33 3.38
C GLY A 193 -9.17 -1.82 4.72
N ARG A 194 -10.05 -2.83 4.68
CA ARG A 194 -10.72 -3.35 5.89
C ARG A 194 -9.72 -3.92 6.92
N LYS A 195 -10.15 -4.04 8.18
CA LYS A 195 -9.35 -4.69 9.23
C LYS A 195 -9.10 -6.16 8.86
N GLY A 196 -7.87 -6.64 9.06
CA GLY A 196 -7.46 -8.00 8.70
C GLY A 196 -7.13 -8.24 7.22
N ALA A 197 -7.25 -7.22 6.34
CA ALA A 197 -7.06 -7.42 4.89
C ALA A 197 -5.59 -7.60 4.44
N GLY A 198 -4.61 -7.29 5.31
CA GLY A 198 -3.18 -7.44 4.99
C GLY A 198 -2.36 -6.12 4.99
N LYS A 199 -2.95 -4.99 5.37
CA LYS A 199 -2.27 -3.67 5.41
C LYS A 199 -0.91 -3.69 6.14
N SER A 200 -0.90 -4.18 7.38
CA SER A 200 0.33 -4.28 8.19
C SER A 200 1.37 -5.23 7.57
N HIS A 201 0.92 -6.27 6.84
CA HIS A 201 1.83 -7.16 6.13
C HIS A 201 2.58 -6.42 5.02
N LEU A 202 1.84 -5.70 4.17
CA LEU A 202 2.44 -4.89 3.11
C LEU A 202 3.36 -3.80 3.68
N SER A 203 2.91 -3.10 4.73
CA SER A 203 3.72 -2.09 5.41
C SER A 203 5.07 -2.66 5.90
N LYS A 204 5.06 -3.84 6.53
CA LYS A 204 6.29 -4.52 6.98
C LYS A 204 7.21 -4.90 5.82
N ILE A 205 6.67 -5.35 4.68
CA ILE A 205 7.46 -5.63 3.47
C ILE A 205 8.14 -4.35 2.98
N LEU A 206 7.42 -3.23 2.93
CA LEU A 206 7.98 -1.94 2.52
C LEU A 206 9.07 -1.47 3.49
N VAL A 207 8.82 -1.54 4.81
CA VAL A 207 9.81 -1.18 5.84
C VAL A 207 11.09 -2.00 5.67
N LEU A 208 10.98 -3.33 5.58
CA LEU A 208 12.15 -4.21 5.41
C LEU A 208 12.88 -3.96 4.08
N GLY A 209 12.13 -3.73 3.00
CA GLY A 209 12.70 -3.38 1.70
C GLY A 209 13.49 -2.06 1.73
N LEU A 210 12.95 -1.03 2.39
CA LEU A 210 13.62 0.25 2.57
C LEU A 210 14.88 0.13 3.43
N ILE A 211 14.79 -0.59 4.56
CA ILE A 211 15.93 -0.85 5.45
C ILE A 211 17.03 -1.60 4.70
N LYS A 212 16.69 -2.58 3.86
CA LYS A 212 17.67 -3.29 3.01
C LYS A 212 18.51 -2.32 2.14
N TYR A 213 17.92 -1.22 1.69
CA TYR A 213 18.59 -0.18 0.89
C TYR A 213 19.18 0.98 1.71
N GLY A 214 19.27 0.83 3.03
CA GLY A 214 19.93 1.78 3.91
C GLY A 214 19.05 2.92 4.42
N ALA A 215 17.74 2.81 4.27
CA ALA A 215 16.81 3.82 4.76
C ALA A 215 16.67 3.78 6.29
N THR A 216 16.56 4.96 6.89
CA THR A 216 16.07 5.14 8.27
C THR A 216 14.55 5.22 8.24
N THR A 217 13.88 4.31 8.94
CA THR A 217 12.43 4.25 9.05
C THR A 217 11.99 4.52 10.49
N VAL A 218 10.94 5.32 10.66
CA VAL A 218 10.30 5.57 11.96
C VAL A 218 8.86 5.09 11.87
N ILE A 219 8.43 4.24 12.80
CA ILE A 219 7.08 3.65 12.79
C ILE A 219 6.34 4.06 14.06
N PHE A 220 5.15 4.64 13.93
CA PHE A 220 4.19 4.72 15.03
C PHE A 220 3.38 3.43 15.07
N ASP A 221 3.65 2.57 16.06
CA ASP A 221 3.06 1.23 16.18
C ASP A 221 1.95 1.25 17.24
N LEU A 222 0.70 1.35 16.79
CA LEU A 222 -0.47 1.48 17.69
C LEU A 222 -1.01 0.14 18.14
N ASN A 223 -0.74 -0.92 17.38
CA ASN A 223 -1.21 -2.27 17.70
C ASN A 223 -0.11 -3.16 18.28
N GLY A 224 1.14 -2.68 18.28
CA GLY A 224 2.31 -3.40 18.77
C GLY A 224 2.77 -4.51 17.81
N GLU A 225 2.45 -4.38 16.53
CA GLU A 225 2.64 -5.41 15.52
C GLU A 225 4.06 -5.44 14.93
N TYR A 226 4.86 -4.40 15.13
CA TYR A 226 6.19 -4.24 14.51
C TYR A 226 7.33 -4.64 15.45
N LYS A 227 7.08 -4.82 16.76
CA LYS A 227 8.11 -5.13 17.78
C LYS A 227 9.01 -6.32 17.42
N SER A 228 8.47 -7.31 16.73
CA SER A 228 9.15 -8.55 16.33
C SER A 228 9.70 -8.52 14.90
N LEU A 229 9.80 -7.35 14.26
CA LEU A 229 10.26 -7.21 12.88
C LEU A 229 11.68 -7.77 12.67
N GLY A 230 12.50 -7.79 13.72
CA GLY A 230 13.84 -8.39 13.73
C GLY A 230 13.87 -9.91 13.91
N LEU A 231 12.72 -10.58 14.03
CA LEU A 231 12.63 -12.01 14.30
C LEU A 231 12.00 -12.75 13.11
N ASN A 232 12.54 -13.92 12.78
CA ASN A 232 11.95 -14.88 11.84
C ASN A 232 10.72 -15.57 12.46
N LEU A 233 9.92 -16.27 11.65
CA LEU A 233 8.75 -17.05 12.10
C LEU A 233 9.06 -17.99 13.28
N ASN A 234 10.23 -18.63 13.27
CA ASN A 234 10.67 -19.57 14.32
C ASN A 234 11.16 -18.86 15.60
N GLY A 235 11.11 -17.53 15.66
CA GLY A 235 11.61 -16.71 16.77
C GLY A 235 13.11 -16.43 16.77
N GLY A 236 13.87 -17.01 15.83
CA GLY A 236 15.29 -16.70 15.63
C GLY A 236 15.51 -15.28 15.09
N ARG A 237 16.69 -14.69 15.33
CA ARG A 237 17.06 -13.37 14.82
C ARG A 237 17.20 -13.38 13.29
N ASN A 238 16.66 -12.38 12.61
CA ASN A 238 16.84 -12.18 11.18
C ASN A 238 18.00 -11.21 10.88
N GLU A 239 18.29 -10.99 9.60
CA GLU A 239 19.38 -10.11 9.15
C GLU A 239 19.24 -8.65 9.60
N PHE A 240 18.03 -8.21 9.93
CA PHE A 240 17.73 -6.84 10.38
C PHE A 240 17.70 -6.70 11.90
N TYR A 241 17.82 -7.77 12.68
CA TYR A 241 17.60 -7.75 14.14
C TYR A 241 18.32 -6.61 14.87
N ASN A 242 19.62 -6.40 14.57
CA ASN A 242 20.43 -5.36 15.21
C ASN A 242 20.08 -3.93 14.76
N ARG A 243 19.26 -3.79 13.71
CA ARG A 243 18.84 -2.52 13.11
C ARG A 243 17.40 -2.16 13.49
N ILE A 244 16.76 -2.96 14.35
CA ILE A 244 15.40 -2.70 14.87
C ILE A 244 15.50 -2.18 16.30
N HIS A 245 15.06 -0.94 16.52
CA HIS A 245 15.09 -0.26 17.80
C HIS A 245 13.66 0.00 18.28
N VAL A 246 13.26 -0.60 19.39
CA VAL A 246 11.91 -0.41 19.95
C VAL A 246 11.96 0.57 21.11
N LEU A 247 11.17 1.64 21.01
CA LEU A 247 11.05 2.73 21.97
C LEU A 247 9.62 2.74 22.55
N ILE A 248 9.51 2.56 23.86
CA ILE A 248 8.26 2.51 24.62
C ILE A 248 8.18 3.78 25.47
N PRO A 249 7.28 4.73 25.15
CA PRO A 249 7.15 5.98 25.88
C PRO A 249 6.87 5.76 27.36
N GLY A 250 7.62 6.47 28.22
CA GLY A 250 7.55 6.33 29.68
C GLY A 250 8.24 5.08 30.23
N GLY A 251 8.59 4.12 29.37
CA GLY A 251 9.45 2.97 29.66
C GLY A 251 10.91 3.29 29.35
N ASN A 252 11.43 2.68 28.29
CA ASN A 252 12.80 2.92 27.82
C ASN A 252 12.93 4.16 26.92
N PHE A 253 11.84 4.88 26.65
CA PHE A 253 11.85 6.14 25.91
C PHE A 253 11.30 7.26 26.78
N LYS A 254 12.21 7.99 27.43
CA LYS A 254 11.92 9.21 28.15
C LYS A 254 12.80 10.35 27.64
N VAL A 255 12.33 11.58 27.82
CA VAL A 255 13.01 12.77 27.31
C VAL A 255 13.04 13.88 28.35
N THR A 256 14.14 14.61 28.43
CA THR A 256 14.22 15.82 29.25
C THR A 256 13.62 17.01 28.51
N LEU A 257 13.17 18.02 29.25
CA LEU A 257 12.69 19.26 28.65
C LEU A 257 13.80 19.99 27.87
N ALA A 258 15.05 19.90 28.33
CA ALA A 258 16.21 20.46 27.64
C ALA A 258 16.44 19.79 26.28
N GLN A 259 16.38 18.45 26.21
CA GLN A 259 16.45 17.72 24.94
C GLN A 259 15.27 18.06 24.03
N ALA A 260 14.05 18.18 24.57
CA ALA A 260 12.87 18.55 23.78
C ALA A 260 12.99 19.97 23.19
N GLY A 261 13.41 20.94 24.00
CA GLY A 261 13.51 22.34 23.61
C GLY A 261 12.15 23.03 23.48
N LEU A 262 12.17 24.36 23.53
CA LEU A 262 10.97 25.21 23.54
C LEU A 262 10.06 24.96 22.32
N SER A 263 10.64 24.86 21.12
CA SER A 263 9.88 24.68 19.87
C SER A 263 8.96 23.47 19.93
N VAL A 264 9.51 22.32 20.36
CA VAL A 264 8.78 21.06 20.47
C VAL A 264 7.75 21.12 21.58
N ILE A 265 8.11 21.59 22.78
CA ILE A 265 7.15 21.67 23.90
C ILE A 265 6.00 22.62 23.56
N MET A 266 6.25 23.75 22.89
CA MET A 266 5.19 24.64 22.43
C MET A 266 4.25 23.95 21.46
N LYS A 267 4.77 23.17 20.50
CA LYS A 267 3.95 22.39 19.57
C LYS A 267 3.08 21.37 20.30
N ILE A 268 3.64 20.63 21.27
CA ILE A 268 2.87 19.70 22.11
C ILE A 268 1.75 20.44 22.87
N LEU A 269 2.09 21.54 23.56
CA LEU A 269 1.12 22.29 24.34
C LEU A 269 -0.01 22.86 23.47
N VAL A 270 0.32 23.41 22.30
CA VAL A 270 -0.65 24.07 21.42
C VAL A 270 -1.43 23.06 20.58
N HIS A 271 -0.76 22.13 19.92
CA HIS A 271 -1.37 21.23 18.93
C HIS A 271 -1.91 19.94 19.54
N ALA A 272 -1.24 19.33 20.52
CA ALA A 272 -1.72 18.12 21.20
C ALA A 272 -2.63 18.48 22.39
N LEU A 273 -2.27 19.49 23.18
CA LEU A 273 -2.98 19.83 24.42
C LEU A 273 -3.88 21.06 24.34
N ASN A 274 -4.03 21.67 23.16
CA ASN A 274 -4.93 22.80 22.90
C ASN A 274 -4.75 23.97 23.88
N LEU A 275 -3.49 24.34 24.16
CA LEU A 275 -3.19 25.45 25.04
C LEU A 275 -3.60 26.79 24.38
N PRO A 276 -4.44 27.63 25.02
CA PRO A 276 -4.86 28.90 24.45
C PRO A 276 -3.69 29.84 24.17
N GLY A 277 -3.80 30.68 23.13
CA GLY A 277 -2.72 31.57 22.69
C GLY A 277 -2.20 32.55 23.75
N THR A 278 -3.07 33.03 24.65
CA THR A 278 -2.67 33.88 25.80
C THR A 278 -1.81 33.09 26.79
N SER A 279 -2.25 31.89 27.17
CA SER A 279 -1.48 31.00 28.05
C SER A 279 -0.18 30.51 27.42
N ALA A 280 -0.18 30.26 26.11
CA ALA A 280 1.01 29.90 25.34
C ALA A 280 2.08 30.99 25.37
N ARG A 281 1.68 32.28 25.35
CA ARG A 281 2.60 33.41 25.50
C ARG A 281 3.23 33.43 26.89
N GLU A 282 2.44 33.28 27.94
CA GLU A 282 2.94 33.24 29.32
C GLU A 282 3.88 32.04 29.56
N PHE A 283 3.53 30.85 29.05
CA PHE A 283 4.41 29.68 29.11
C PHE A 283 5.77 29.94 28.45
N ARG A 284 5.79 30.64 27.31
CA ARG A 284 7.04 31.01 26.64
C ARG A 284 7.92 31.91 27.51
N HIS A 285 7.33 32.84 28.25
CA HIS A 285 8.07 33.69 29.19
C HIS A 285 8.61 32.87 30.37
N ILE A 286 7.80 31.98 30.93
CA ILE A 286 8.23 31.05 31.99
C ILE A 286 9.40 30.19 31.52
N TRP A 287 9.30 29.59 30.33
CA TRP A 287 10.37 28.76 29.77
C TRP A 287 11.68 29.53 29.65
N ARG A 288 11.66 30.71 29.00
CA ARG A 288 12.88 31.52 28.81
C ARG A 288 13.50 31.93 30.13
N PHE A 289 12.69 32.30 31.11
CA PHE A 289 13.15 32.64 32.45
C PHE A 289 13.91 31.48 33.13
N LEU A 290 13.42 30.25 32.98
CA LEU A 290 14.07 29.05 33.52
C LEU A 290 15.32 28.66 32.72
N GLU A 291 15.24 28.75 31.39
CA GLU A 291 16.33 28.43 30.46
C GLU A 291 17.54 29.34 30.66
N GLU A 292 17.33 30.66 30.79
CA GLU A 292 18.40 31.65 31.08
C GLU A 292 19.14 31.37 32.40
N ARG A 293 18.49 30.67 33.33
CA ARG A 293 19.04 30.30 34.65
C ARG A 293 19.58 28.87 34.69
N ASN A 294 19.51 28.12 33.58
CA ASN A 294 19.82 26.69 33.52
C ASN A 294 19.02 25.85 34.54
N MET A 295 17.77 26.22 34.79
CA MET A 295 16.86 25.57 35.74
C MET A 295 15.72 24.82 35.03
N LEU A 296 15.91 24.42 33.78
CA LEU A 296 14.84 23.82 33.00
C LEU A 296 14.57 22.36 33.43
N SER A 297 13.54 22.17 34.24
CA SER A 297 13.01 20.86 34.64
C SER A 297 11.48 20.90 34.76
N LEU A 298 10.82 19.75 34.75
CA LEU A 298 9.38 19.67 35.00
C LEU A 298 9.05 20.25 36.36
N GLN A 299 9.80 19.88 37.40
CA GLN A 299 9.61 20.41 38.73
C GLN A 299 9.64 21.95 38.75
N GLU A 300 10.66 22.55 38.14
CA GLU A 300 10.84 24.01 38.12
C GLU A 300 9.78 24.72 37.26
N ILE A 301 9.29 24.09 36.18
CA ILE A 301 8.11 24.60 35.45
C ILE A 301 6.89 24.66 36.36
N GLY A 302 6.62 23.60 37.14
CA GLY A 302 5.49 23.57 38.07
C GLY A 302 5.60 24.67 39.14
N GLU A 303 6.79 24.86 39.71
CA GLU A 303 7.06 25.94 40.67
C GLU A 303 6.93 27.34 40.06
N ALA A 304 7.45 27.52 38.85
CA ALA A 304 7.37 28.78 38.12
C ALA A 304 5.92 29.14 37.81
N ILE A 305 5.10 28.22 37.29
CA ILE A 305 3.66 28.46 37.03
C ILE A 305 2.95 28.90 38.31
N ARG A 306 3.27 28.29 39.47
CA ARG A 306 2.68 28.65 40.76
C ARG A 306 2.95 30.11 41.13
N ARG A 307 4.22 30.52 41.03
CA ARG A 307 4.70 31.84 41.45
C ARG A 307 4.51 32.93 40.38
N TRP A 308 4.28 32.56 39.12
CA TRP A 308 4.15 33.50 38.01
C TRP A 308 3.01 34.48 38.22
N GLN A 309 3.21 35.76 37.92
CA GLN A 309 2.17 36.77 38.09
C GLN A 309 1.34 36.86 36.81
N CYS A 310 0.26 36.10 36.73
CA CYS A 310 -0.70 36.14 35.63
C CYS A 310 -2.13 35.81 36.10
N ASN A 311 -3.11 35.98 35.21
CA ASN A 311 -4.52 35.70 35.49
C ASN A 311 -4.72 34.23 35.93
N GLN A 312 -5.60 34.00 36.91
CA GLN A 312 -5.92 32.66 37.42
C GLN A 312 -6.33 31.68 36.32
N GLN A 313 -7.13 32.12 35.34
CA GLN A 313 -7.54 31.26 34.21
C GLN A 313 -6.34 30.79 33.37
N VAL A 314 -5.31 31.64 33.23
CA VAL A 314 -4.07 31.27 32.54
C VAL A 314 -3.29 30.26 33.38
N LYS A 315 -3.16 30.47 34.68
CA LYS A 315 -2.52 29.51 35.59
C LYS A 315 -3.20 28.15 35.55
N ASP A 316 -4.53 28.10 35.63
CA ASP A 316 -5.29 26.86 35.62
C ASP A 316 -5.10 26.11 34.30
N ALA A 317 -5.09 26.82 33.18
CA ALA A 317 -4.78 26.24 31.87
C ALA A 317 -3.36 25.65 31.81
N LEU A 318 -2.37 26.38 32.32
CA LEU A 318 -0.97 25.91 32.37
C LEU A 318 -0.80 24.71 33.29
N PHE A 319 -1.38 24.73 34.50
CA PHE A 319 -1.33 23.62 35.44
C PHE A 319 -1.99 22.37 34.87
N SER A 320 -3.16 22.51 34.24
CA SER A 320 -3.84 21.38 33.61
C SER A 320 -2.93 20.66 32.60
N ARG A 321 -2.22 21.39 31.73
CA ARG A 321 -1.31 20.80 30.74
C ARG A 321 -0.02 20.29 31.37
N TYR A 322 0.52 21.01 32.34
CA TYR A 322 1.68 20.57 33.13
C TYR A 322 1.41 19.20 33.76
N TYR A 323 0.27 19.02 34.45
CA TYR A 323 -0.08 17.74 35.04
C TYR A 323 -0.29 16.65 33.98
N THR A 324 -0.86 16.98 32.81
CA THR A 324 -0.91 16.02 31.70
C THR A 324 0.49 15.56 31.29
N LEU A 325 1.44 16.49 31.06
CA LEU A 325 2.82 16.15 30.71
C LEU A 325 3.48 15.29 31.79
N LEU A 326 3.31 15.66 33.07
CA LEU A 326 3.86 14.94 34.21
C LEU A 326 3.33 13.50 34.28
N HIS A 327 2.02 13.29 34.08
CA HIS A 327 1.39 11.97 34.21
C HIS A 327 1.66 11.03 33.03
N THR A 328 2.14 11.54 31.90
CA THR A 328 2.57 10.67 30.78
C THR A 328 3.76 9.77 31.13
N ASN A 329 4.56 10.15 32.14
CA ASN A 329 5.89 9.58 32.44
C ASN A 329 6.89 9.63 31.27
N PHE A 330 6.52 10.23 30.13
CA PHE A 330 7.39 10.37 28.96
C PHE A 330 8.48 11.42 29.18
N PHE A 331 8.17 12.45 29.98
CA PHE A 331 9.14 13.47 30.36
C PHE A 331 9.81 13.12 31.68
N THR A 332 11.13 13.33 31.78
CA THR A 332 11.92 13.07 32.99
C THR A 332 12.90 14.20 33.25
N ASP A 333 13.19 14.45 34.53
CA ASP A 333 14.24 15.38 34.96
C ASP A 333 15.61 14.67 35.10
N SER A 334 15.63 13.33 35.02
CA SER A 334 16.85 12.52 35.09
C SER A 334 17.45 12.29 33.71
N ILE A 335 18.63 12.85 33.47
CA ILE A 335 19.39 12.66 32.23
C ILE A 335 19.72 11.18 31.99
N ASN A 336 19.98 10.41 33.05
CA ASN A 336 20.34 8.99 32.97
C ASN A 336 19.19 8.10 32.48
N GLU A 337 17.94 8.53 32.68
CA GLU A 337 16.76 7.82 32.18
C GLU A 337 16.34 8.29 30.78
N SER A 338 16.95 9.39 30.30
CA SER A 338 16.58 10.01 29.03
C SER A 338 17.27 9.33 27.85
N VAL A 339 16.58 9.29 26.72
CA VAL A 339 17.12 8.79 25.46
C VAL A 339 17.64 9.95 24.63
N ASP A 340 18.89 9.83 24.18
CA ASP A 340 19.40 10.68 23.10
C ASP A 340 18.80 10.24 21.75
N PHE A 341 17.59 10.75 21.47
CA PHE A 341 16.86 10.41 20.26
C PHE A 341 17.56 10.92 18.98
N GLU A 342 18.25 12.07 19.08
CA GLU A 342 19.05 12.60 17.98
C GLU A 342 20.24 11.68 17.69
N GLY A 343 21.01 11.31 18.72
CA GLY A 343 22.13 10.39 18.58
C GLY A 343 21.70 9.02 18.05
N LEU A 344 20.56 8.49 18.51
CA LEU A 344 19.99 7.25 17.99
C LEU A 344 19.72 7.33 16.48
N LEU A 345 19.02 8.37 16.02
CA LEU A 345 18.71 8.56 14.59
C LEU A 345 19.97 8.69 13.73
N GLN A 346 20.96 9.45 14.21
CA GLN A 346 22.24 9.61 13.51
C GLN A 346 23.03 8.30 13.45
N ASN A 347 23.04 7.52 14.53
CA ASN A 347 23.73 6.23 14.55
C ASN A 347 23.07 5.24 13.59
N VAL A 348 21.72 5.17 13.61
CA VAL A 348 20.97 4.34 12.66
C VAL A 348 21.27 4.71 11.21
N GLU A 349 21.32 6.01 10.88
CA GLU A 349 21.66 6.46 9.52
C GLU A 349 23.12 6.09 9.14
N ARG A 350 24.08 6.32 10.04
CA ARG A 350 25.51 6.02 9.82
C ARG A 350 25.80 4.53 9.69
N GLU A 351 25.09 3.69 10.42
CA GLU A 351 25.22 2.22 10.38
C GLU A 351 24.48 1.60 9.17
N GLY A 352 24.02 2.45 8.25
CA GLY A 352 23.40 2.02 7.01
C GLY A 352 21.91 1.75 7.16
N GLY A 353 21.18 2.54 7.94
CA GLY A 353 19.72 2.53 8.08
C GLY A 353 19.16 1.53 9.10
N GLY A 354 17.87 1.61 9.38
CA GLY A 354 17.19 0.76 10.37
C GLY A 354 15.74 1.15 10.62
N ALA A 355 15.08 0.47 11.55
CA ALA A 355 13.72 0.79 12.00
C ALA A 355 13.72 1.26 13.45
N ILE A 356 13.14 2.43 13.69
CA ILE A 356 12.85 2.95 15.02
C ILE A 356 11.33 2.83 15.21
N ILE A 357 10.93 1.90 16.07
CA ILE A 357 9.53 1.60 16.35
C ILE A 357 9.15 2.34 17.63
N ILE A 358 8.23 3.29 17.52
CA ILE A 358 7.59 3.95 18.66
C ILE A 358 6.35 3.14 19.02
N ASP A 359 6.46 2.34 20.08
CA ASP A 359 5.40 1.47 20.56
C ASP A 359 4.36 2.26 21.36
N LEU A 360 3.19 2.46 20.77
CA LEU A 360 2.07 3.20 21.32
C LEU A 360 0.91 2.28 21.77
N SER A 361 1.11 0.96 21.74
CA SER A 361 0.04 -0.02 21.94
C SER A 361 -0.61 0.08 23.32
N ASN A 362 0.17 0.44 24.33
CA ASN A 362 -0.27 0.58 25.72
C ASN A 362 -0.50 2.04 26.15
N SER A 363 -0.34 3.01 25.25
CA SER A 363 -0.47 4.43 25.57
C SER A 363 -1.92 4.91 25.46
N PRO A 364 -2.44 5.69 26.41
CA PRO A 364 -3.71 6.42 26.28
C PRO A 364 -3.70 7.39 25.08
N SER A 365 -4.88 7.76 24.58
CA SER A 365 -5.02 8.64 23.39
C SER A 365 -4.24 9.96 23.51
N ILE A 366 -4.28 10.61 24.68
CA ILE A 366 -3.57 11.87 24.90
C ILE A 366 -2.04 11.70 24.91
N ASP A 367 -1.54 10.62 25.51
CA ASP A 367 -0.12 10.27 25.54
C ASP A 367 0.38 9.96 24.13
N ARG A 368 -0.42 9.23 23.32
CA ARG A 368 -0.11 8.99 21.90
C ARG A 368 0.07 10.31 21.15
N GLN A 369 -0.84 11.25 21.34
CA GLN A 369 -0.77 12.55 20.68
C GLN A 369 0.47 13.36 21.11
N ILE A 370 0.81 13.35 22.40
CA ILE A 370 2.02 14.01 22.92
C ILE A 370 3.29 13.41 22.30
N VAL A 371 3.40 12.08 22.29
CA VAL A 371 4.59 11.38 21.78
C VAL A 371 4.73 11.55 20.28
N VAL A 372 3.64 11.40 19.52
CA VAL A 372 3.63 11.64 18.07
C VAL A 372 4.07 13.07 17.76
N GLU A 373 3.50 14.06 18.44
CA GLU A 373 3.85 15.46 18.24
C GLU A 373 5.33 15.73 18.58
N TYR A 374 5.83 15.15 19.67
CA TYR A 374 7.25 15.21 20.03
C TYR A 374 8.14 14.65 18.90
N VAL A 375 7.87 13.42 18.46
CA VAL A 375 8.71 12.73 17.46
C VAL A 375 8.68 13.48 16.14
N LEU A 376 7.51 13.91 15.66
CA LEU A 376 7.39 14.67 14.41
C LEU A 376 8.12 16.01 14.48
N ALA A 377 7.93 16.77 15.57
CA ALA A 377 8.60 18.04 15.75
C ALA A 377 10.13 17.86 15.81
N LYS A 378 10.61 16.81 16.48
CA LYS A 378 12.04 16.49 16.50
C LYS A 378 12.60 16.07 15.17
N LEU A 379 11.91 15.20 14.43
CA LEU A 379 12.33 14.83 13.08
C LEU A 379 12.43 16.08 12.19
N GLN A 380 11.44 16.96 12.23
CA GLN A 380 11.45 18.21 11.47
C GLN A 380 12.63 19.11 11.83
N ASP A 381 12.92 19.30 13.12
CA ASP A 381 14.05 20.11 13.60
C ASP A 381 15.39 19.53 13.12
N LEU A 382 15.59 18.22 13.26
CA LEU A 382 16.83 17.54 12.86
C LEU A 382 17.05 17.57 11.35
N LEU A 383 16.00 17.33 10.58
CA LEU A 383 16.05 17.36 9.12
C LEU A 383 16.28 18.77 8.57
N SER A 384 15.60 19.78 9.14
CA SER A 384 15.78 21.18 8.73
C SER A 384 17.21 21.67 9.00
N GLN A 385 17.89 21.09 9.98
CA GLN A 385 19.29 21.35 10.32
C GLN A 385 20.27 20.42 9.59
N TRP A 386 19.80 19.52 8.72
CA TRP A 386 20.63 18.52 8.03
C TRP A 386 21.44 17.61 8.97
N LYS A 387 20.94 17.39 10.19
CA LYS A 387 21.54 16.45 11.16
C LYS A 387 21.28 14.99 10.80
N ILE A 388 20.23 14.76 10.02
CA ILE A 388 19.88 13.52 9.34
C ILE A 388 19.44 13.88 7.92
N ARG A 389 19.58 12.96 6.98
CA ARG A 389 19.35 13.23 5.56
C ARG A 389 17.88 13.13 5.16
N ALA A 390 17.25 12.02 5.53
CA ALA A 390 15.85 11.73 5.24
C ALA A 390 15.33 10.61 6.14
N VAL A 391 14.02 10.58 6.36
CA VAL A 391 13.34 9.53 7.13
C VAL A 391 12.08 9.08 6.42
N PHE A 392 11.85 7.77 6.37
CA PHE A 392 10.56 7.21 5.99
C PHE A 392 9.70 7.03 7.23
N LEU A 393 8.55 7.71 7.28
CA LEU A 393 7.64 7.70 8.40
C LEU A 393 6.45 6.79 8.10
N PHE A 394 6.23 5.76 8.91
CA PHE A 394 5.06 4.87 8.83
C PHE A 394 4.10 5.21 9.96
N ALA A 395 2.95 5.77 9.61
CA ALA A 395 1.91 6.19 10.54
C ALA A 395 0.78 5.15 10.56
N GLU A 396 0.85 4.19 11.49
CA GLU A 396 -0.19 3.17 11.67
C GLU A 396 -1.44 3.75 12.32
N GLU A 397 -2.63 3.31 11.91
CA GLU A 397 -3.95 3.80 12.36
C GLU A 397 -3.98 5.33 12.51
N ALA A 398 -3.49 6.01 11.47
CA ALA A 398 -3.23 7.45 11.49
C ALA A 398 -4.48 8.27 11.88
N HIS A 399 -5.68 7.76 11.58
CA HIS A 399 -6.95 8.37 11.94
C HIS A 399 -7.12 8.65 13.45
N LEU A 400 -6.37 7.97 14.32
CA LEU A 400 -6.43 8.14 15.78
C LEU A 400 -5.66 9.36 16.30
N TYR A 401 -4.73 9.92 15.52
CA TYR A 401 -3.87 11.04 15.94
C TYR A 401 -3.60 12.07 14.85
N LEU A 402 -4.18 11.93 13.66
CA LEU A 402 -4.20 12.96 12.64
C LEU A 402 -5.04 14.15 13.13
N ARG A 403 -4.38 15.17 13.67
CA ARG A 403 -5.00 16.50 13.88
C ARG A 403 -4.80 17.38 12.67
N GLU A 404 -5.86 18.09 12.33
CA GLU A 404 -6.08 18.71 11.04
C GLU A 404 -5.01 19.70 10.55
N THR A 405 -4.34 20.45 11.41
CA THR A 405 -3.49 21.58 10.96
C THR A 405 -2.02 21.23 10.80
N TYR A 406 -1.47 20.33 11.63
CA TYR A 406 -0.03 20.08 11.64
C TYR A 406 0.41 19.07 10.57
N TRP A 407 -0.39 18.03 10.35
CA TRP A 407 -0.08 17.03 9.33
C TRP A 407 -0.19 17.57 7.91
N ASP A 408 -1.11 18.52 7.66
CA ASP A 408 -1.18 19.23 6.37
C ASP A 408 0.15 19.98 6.08
N ASP A 409 0.73 20.64 7.09
CA ASP A 409 2.03 21.34 7.00
C ASP A 409 3.21 20.39 6.78
N ILE A 410 3.16 19.17 7.33
CA ILE A 410 4.15 18.13 7.10
C ILE A 410 4.02 17.61 5.68
N VAL A 411 2.82 17.21 5.25
CA VAL A 411 2.57 16.62 3.94
C VAL A 411 2.92 17.61 2.82
N THR A 412 2.53 18.87 2.92
CA THR A 412 2.81 19.89 1.89
C THR A 412 4.30 20.23 1.74
N ARG A 413 5.11 20.02 2.78
CA ARG A 413 6.55 20.33 2.78
C ARG A 413 7.42 19.09 2.98
N MET A 414 6.85 17.90 2.85
CA MET A 414 7.49 16.64 3.18
C MET A 414 8.79 16.44 2.39
N ARG A 415 8.81 16.86 1.12
CA ARG A 415 9.98 16.81 0.23
C ARG A 415 11.06 17.82 0.60
N HIS A 416 10.68 18.97 1.15
CA HIS A 416 11.62 19.98 1.63
C HIS A 416 12.28 19.54 2.93
N PHE A 417 11.53 18.85 3.81
CA PHE A 417 12.09 18.30 5.04
C PHE A 417 12.81 16.97 4.82
N GLY A 418 12.49 16.17 3.80
CA GLY A 418 13.00 14.80 3.73
C GLY A 418 12.27 13.85 4.68
N ILE A 419 10.99 14.10 4.96
CA ILE A 419 10.11 13.16 5.67
C ILE A 419 9.22 12.51 4.61
N PHE A 420 9.31 11.20 4.42
CA PHE A 420 8.51 10.48 3.42
C PHE A 420 7.47 9.61 4.11
N THR A 421 6.22 10.08 4.10
CA THR A 421 5.16 9.51 4.93
C THR A 421 4.39 8.40 4.20
N THR A 422 4.14 7.32 4.92
CA THR A 422 3.21 6.26 4.56
C THR A 422 2.10 6.23 5.61
N PHE A 423 0.89 6.63 5.22
CA PHE A 423 -0.28 6.51 6.09
C PHE A 423 -0.88 5.11 5.97
N ILE A 424 -1.11 4.44 7.10
CA ILE A 424 -1.83 3.17 7.15
C ILE A 424 -3.11 3.40 7.96
N THR A 425 -4.27 3.15 7.36
CA THR A 425 -5.56 3.33 8.03
C THR A 425 -6.59 2.30 7.54
N ASN A 426 -7.57 2.00 8.37
CA ASN A 426 -8.79 1.29 7.95
C ASN A 426 -9.99 2.22 7.70
N GLN A 427 -9.86 3.51 8.03
CA GLN A 427 -10.87 4.56 7.87
C GLN A 427 -10.35 5.60 6.87
N PRO A 428 -10.50 5.35 5.56
CA PRO A 428 -10.00 6.26 4.54
C PRO A 428 -10.65 7.65 4.61
N ASP A 429 -11.92 7.74 4.98
CA ASP A 429 -12.72 8.97 5.13
C ASP A 429 -12.14 9.99 6.12
N THR A 430 -11.41 9.51 7.13
CA THR A 430 -10.78 10.37 8.15
C THR A 430 -9.52 11.09 7.65
N ILE A 431 -8.91 10.61 6.57
CA ILE A 431 -7.79 11.31 5.93
C ILE A 431 -8.37 12.41 5.04
N LYS A 432 -7.92 13.65 5.25
CA LYS A 432 -8.40 14.80 4.46
C LYS A 432 -8.16 14.61 2.96
N GLU A 433 -9.10 15.12 2.16
CA GLU A 433 -8.98 15.15 0.70
C GLU A 433 -7.71 15.89 0.23
N SER A 434 -7.23 16.89 1.00
CA SER A 434 -5.96 17.60 0.74
C SER A 434 -4.74 16.68 0.77
N ILE A 435 -4.74 15.67 1.65
CA ILE A 435 -3.68 14.67 1.77
C ILE A 435 -3.80 13.65 0.63
N TYR A 436 -5.01 13.14 0.36
CA TYR A 436 -5.24 12.22 -0.75
C TYR A 436 -4.80 12.80 -2.09
N ARG A 437 -5.14 14.05 -2.39
CA ARG A 437 -4.74 14.73 -3.64
C ARG A 437 -3.22 14.85 -3.82
N GLN A 438 -2.45 14.71 -2.75
CA GLN A 438 -0.98 14.72 -2.76
C GLN A 438 -0.38 13.30 -2.75
N ALA A 439 -1.21 12.26 -2.60
CA ALA A 439 -0.73 10.89 -2.59
C ALA A 439 -0.14 10.53 -3.94
N ASP A 440 1.13 10.12 -3.93
CA ASP A 440 1.82 9.66 -5.13
C ASP A 440 1.52 8.17 -5.38
N ASN A 441 1.33 7.40 -4.31
CA ASN A 441 1.04 5.97 -4.37
C ASN A 441 -0.08 5.59 -3.40
N ILE A 442 -0.97 4.70 -3.83
CA ILE A 442 -2.06 4.17 -3.00
C ILE A 442 -2.12 2.65 -3.14
N PHE A 443 -2.12 1.96 -2.02
CA PHE A 443 -2.28 0.51 -1.92
C PHE A 443 -3.65 0.21 -1.29
N LEU A 444 -4.56 -0.30 -2.10
CA LEU A 444 -5.97 -0.54 -1.74
C LEU A 444 -6.24 -2.03 -1.56
N PHE A 445 -6.46 -2.45 -0.33
CA PHE A 445 -7.01 -3.76 -0.03
C PHE A 445 -8.54 -3.72 -0.12
N ASN A 446 -9.17 -4.90 -0.10
CA ASN A 446 -10.63 -5.04 -0.15
C ASN A 446 -11.33 -4.02 0.78
N PHE A 447 -12.23 -3.25 0.16
CA PHE A 447 -12.99 -2.18 0.76
C PHE A 447 -14.37 -2.08 0.09
N VAL A 448 -15.43 -1.88 0.88
CA VAL A 448 -16.82 -2.05 0.40
C VAL A 448 -17.52 -0.71 0.16
N ASN A 449 -17.16 0.34 0.91
CA ASN A 449 -17.84 1.63 0.82
C ASN A 449 -17.43 2.37 -0.46
N GLU A 450 -18.40 2.56 -1.38
CA GLU A 450 -18.19 3.22 -2.68
C GLU A 450 -17.78 4.67 -2.53
N HIS A 451 -18.35 5.40 -1.56
CA HIS A 451 -18.10 6.82 -1.41
C HIS A 451 -16.61 7.10 -1.13
N ASP A 452 -16.00 6.29 -0.27
CA ASP A 452 -14.58 6.42 0.03
C ASP A 452 -13.72 6.01 -1.18
N LEU A 453 -14.14 4.99 -1.94
CA LEU A 453 -13.47 4.58 -3.17
C LEU A 453 -13.52 5.68 -4.24
N GLU A 454 -14.61 6.42 -4.35
CA GLU A 454 -14.71 7.58 -5.23
C GLU A 454 -13.75 8.70 -4.84
N VAL A 455 -13.64 9.02 -3.54
CA VAL A 455 -12.68 10.01 -3.02
C VAL A 455 -11.25 9.59 -3.35
N ILE A 456 -10.91 8.33 -3.09
CA ILE A 456 -9.58 7.77 -3.35
C ILE A 456 -9.27 7.77 -4.86
N SER A 457 -10.24 7.41 -5.70
CA SER A 457 -10.04 7.33 -7.15
C SER A 457 -9.74 8.70 -7.75
N ARG A 458 -10.45 9.74 -7.30
CA ARG A 458 -10.20 11.13 -7.71
C ARG A 458 -8.77 11.58 -7.40
N ALA A 459 -8.17 11.05 -6.33
CA ALA A 459 -6.79 11.32 -5.94
C ALA A 459 -5.75 10.50 -6.72
N ALA A 460 -6.04 9.24 -7.03
CA ALA A 460 -5.09 8.30 -7.63
C ALA A 460 -4.83 8.51 -9.14
N LYS A 461 -5.44 9.53 -9.78
CA LYS A 461 -5.45 9.74 -11.24
C LYS A 461 -5.97 8.52 -12.04
N VAL A 462 -6.81 7.71 -11.40
CA VAL A 462 -7.43 6.52 -11.99
C VAL A 462 -8.94 6.72 -12.06
N ASP A 463 -9.56 6.16 -13.09
CA ASP A 463 -11.01 6.21 -13.27
C ASP A 463 -11.72 5.48 -12.10
N ALA A 464 -12.74 6.12 -11.53
CA ALA A 464 -13.43 5.61 -10.34
C ALA A 464 -14.05 4.23 -10.54
N GLU A 465 -14.56 3.94 -11.76
CA GLU A 465 -15.12 2.62 -12.08
C GLU A 465 -14.05 1.54 -11.95
N THR A 466 -12.81 1.82 -12.40
CA THR A 466 -11.69 0.87 -12.31
C THR A 466 -11.43 0.48 -10.86
N THR A 467 -11.33 1.47 -9.98
CA THR A 467 -11.11 1.23 -8.54
C THR A 467 -12.29 0.50 -7.91
N ILE A 468 -13.53 0.97 -8.15
CA ILE A 468 -14.73 0.42 -7.52
C ILE A 468 -14.95 -1.03 -7.92
N PHE A 469 -14.89 -1.33 -9.22
CA PHE A 469 -15.11 -2.69 -9.69
C PHE A 469 -13.98 -3.61 -9.20
N ILE A 470 -12.71 -3.24 -9.37
CA ILE A 470 -11.61 -4.14 -9.00
C ILE A 470 -11.54 -4.37 -7.48
N VAL A 471 -11.59 -3.30 -6.66
CA VAL A 471 -11.34 -3.39 -5.21
C VAL A 471 -12.38 -4.21 -4.46
N ARG A 472 -13.65 -4.17 -4.90
CA ARG A 472 -14.75 -4.89 -4.25
C ARG A 472 -14.57 -6.40 -4.24
N ASP A 473 -14.05 -6.93 -5.33
CA ASP A 473 -13.93 -8.36 -5.55
C ASP A 473 -12.54 -8.89 -5.17
N LEU A 474 -11.66 -8.03 -4.63
CA LEU A 474 -10.32 -8.45 -4.21
C LEU A 474 -10.40 -9.52 -3.12
N PRO A 475 -9.76 -10.68 -3.32
CA PRO A 475 -9.63 -11.67 -2.27
C PRO A 475 -8.80 -11.14 -1.09
N PRO A 476 -8.86 -11.79 0.09
CA PRO A 476 -7.95 -11.50 1.19
C PRO A 476 -6.48 -11.50 0.74
N HIS A 477 -5.66 -10.64 1.33
CA HIS A 477 -4.23 -10.48 1.00
C HIS A 477 -3.92 -10.00 -0.42
N HIS A 478 -4.93 -9.65 -1.22
CA HIS A 478 -4.73 -8.97 -2.49
C HIS A 478 -4.93 -7.47 -2.31
N CYS A 479 -4.12 -6.68 -3.00
CA CYS A 479 -4.27 -5.24 -3.07
C CYS A 479 -4.20 -4.75 -4.52
N LEU A 480 -4.95 -3.69 -4.79
CA LEU A 480 -4.80 -2.86 -5.97
C LEU A 480 -3.73 -1.81 -5.67
N ILE A 481 -2.66 -1.84 -6.45
CA ILE A 481 -1.53 -0.91 -6.38
C ILE A 481 -1.77 0.19 -7.41
N LEU A 482 -1.74 1.45 -6.96
CA LEU A 482 -1.97 2.64 -7.78
C LEU A 482 -0.81 3.63 -7.62
N GLY A 483 -0.58 4.43 -8.65
CA GLY A 483 0.36 5.56 -8.63
C GLY A 483 1.73 5.28 -9.27
N ASP A 484 2.71 6.09 -8.91
CA ASP A 484 4.02 6.13 -9.55
C ASP A 484 4.84 4.82 -9.40
N VAL A 485 4.59 4.05 -8.34
CA VAL A 485 5.21 2.72 -8.09
C VAL A 485 4.93 1.69 -9.20
N VAL A 486 3.82 1.85 -9.91
CA VAL A 486 3.37 1.00 -11.01
C VAL A 486 3.22 1.79 -12.31
N GLY A 487 3.90 2.93 -12.40
CA GLY A 487 3.87 3.80 -13.59
C GLY A 487 2.49 4.32 -13.96
N ASN A 488 1.60 4.46 -12.97
CA ASN A 488 0.19 4.83 -13.11
C ASN A 488 -0.69 3.80 -13.84
N PHE A 489 -0.25 2.54 -13.93
CA PHE A 489 -1.08 1.41 -14.36
C PHE A 489 -1.62 0.68 -13.12
N PRO A 490 -2.94 0.63 -12.89
CA PRO A 490 -3.52 -0.11 -11.77
C PRO A 490 -3.16 -1.60 -11.85
N ILE A 491 -2.48 -2.14 -10.83
CA ILE A 491 -2.05 -3.54 -10.81
C ILE A 491 -2.61 -4.24 -9.58
N VAL A 492 -3.24 -5.39 -9.77
CA VAL A 492 -3.64 -6.28 -8.68
C VAL A 492 -2.49 -7.21 -8.34
N ALA A 493 -2.13 -7.27 -7.07
CA ALA A 493 -1.10 -8.17 -6.57
C ALA A 493 -1.56 -8.87 -5.28
N LYS A 494 -1.23 -10.16 -5.20
CA LYS A 494 -1.24 -10.94 -3.97
C LYS A 494 0.00 -10.57 -3.16
N VAL A 495 -0.20 -10.04 -1.97
CA VAL A 495 0.89 -9.65 -1.07
C VAL A 495 1.62 -10.90 -0.55
N LYS A 496 2.95 -10.87 -0.60
CA LYS A 496 3.80 -11.97 -0.17
C LYS A 496 3.54 -12.33 1.31
N PRO A 497 3.57 -13.61 1.70
CA PRO A 497 3.63 -13.97 3.12
C PRO A 497 4.89 -13.38 3.78
N LEU A 498 4.76 -12.94 5.03
CA LEU A 498 5.89 -12.47 5.81
C LEU A 498 6.77 -13.64 6.29
N SER A 499 8.09 -13.50 6.14
CA SER A 499 9.08 -14.39 6.75
C SER A 499 9.44 -14.01 8.19
N VAL A 500 8.83 -12.94 8.71
CA VAL A 500 9.06 -12.45 10.07
C VAL A 500 7.92 -12.85 11.00
N LYS A 501 8.23 -12.97 12.30
CA LYS A 501 7.23 -13.25 13.31
C LYS A 501 6.20 -12.11 13.35
N ALA A 502 4.96 -12.38 12.98
CA ALA A 502 3.87 -11.44 13.16
C ALA A 502 3.44 -11.43 14.64
N MET A 503 3.27 -10.23 15.20
CA MET A 503 2.58 -10.01 16.48
C MET A 503 1.17 -9.49 16.19
N GLY A 504 0.27 -9.55 17.17
CA GLY A 504 -1.12 -9.11 17.03
C GLY A 504 -2.14 -10.23 16.90
N GLU A 505 -1.87 -11.42 17.47
CA GLU A 505 -2.90 -12.46 17.58
C GLU A 505 -4.14 -11.88 18.26
N THR A 506 -5.27 -11.90 17.54
CA THR A 506 -6.56 -11.52 18.10
C THR A 506 -6.80 -12.37 19.33
N ARG A 507 -7.01 -11.73 20.49
CA ARG A 507 -7.43 -12.44 21.71
C ARG A 507 -8.83 -12.97 21.50
N LEU A 508 -8.93 -14.22 21.04
CA LEU A 508 -10.20 -14.90 20.85
C LEU A 508 -10.64 -15.52 22.17
N PHE A 509 -11.91 -15.32 22.52
CA PHE A 509 -12.52 -15.98 23.68
C PHE A 509 -12.57 -17.50 23.50
N PHE A 510 -12.85 -17.94 22.26
CA PHE A 510 -12.84 -19.35 21.87
C PHE A 510 -11.47 -19.70 21.29
N GLN A 511 -10.49 -19.98 22.16
CA GLN A 511 -9.24 -20.59 21.73
C GLN A 511 -9.55 -22.04 21.34
N ARG A 512 -9.54 -22.35 20.04
CA ARG A 512 -9.36 -23.75 19.63
C ARG A 512 -7.93 -24.11 20.03
N GLU A 513 -7.78 -25.16 20.83
CA GLU A 513 -6.47 -25.78 21.01
C GLU A 513 -5.90 -26.01 19.60
N LYS A 514 -4.77 -25.38 19.29
CA LYS A 514 -4.01 -25.71 18.08
C LYS A 514 -3.51 -27.15 18.29
N GLU A 515 -4.35 -28.13 17.99
CA GLU A 515 -3.90 -29.50 17.83
C GLU A 515 -2.79 -29.47 16.77
N SER A 516 -1.64 -29.97 17.18
CA SER A 516 -0.48 -30.23 16.34
C SER A 516 -0.87 -31.16 15.19
N LEU A 517 -1.36 -30.58 14.10
CA LEU A 517 -1.63 -31.29 12.84
C LEU A 517 -0.35 -31.73 12.11
N GLU A 518 0.83 -31.55 12.70
CA GLU A 518 2.10 -32.06 12.16
C GLU A 518 2.47 -33.50 12.61
N SER A 519 1.64 -34.18 13.41
CA SER A 519 1.94 -35.56 13.86
C SER A 519 0.99 -36.66 13.39
N VAL A 520 -0.02 -36.37 12.56
CA VAL A 520 -1.00 -37.39 12.12
C VAL A 520 -0.85 -37.80 10.64
N GLU A 521 -0.19 -37.01 9.79
CA GLU A 521 0.06 -37.38 8.39
C GLU A 521 1.25 -38.34 8.17
N GLN A 522 2.01 -38.70 9.21
CA GLN A 522 3.06 -39.72 9.11
C GLN A 522 2.65 -41.12 9.64
N GLN A 523 1.46 -41.28 10.21
CA GLN A 523 0.97 -42.59 10.69
C GLN A 523 -0.11 -43.24 9.82
N SER A 524 -0.69 -42.52 8.84
CA SER A 524 -1.69 -43.08 7.93
C SER A 524 -1.13 -43.72 6.65
N VAL A 525 0.19 -43.63 6.40
CA VAL A 525 0.85 -44.25 5.22
C VAL A 525 1.54 -45.59 5.56
N SER A 526 1.51 -46.06 6.80
CA SER A 526 2.16 -47.32 7.24
C SER A 526 1.20 -48.48 7.55
N LEU A 527 -0.09 -48.35 7.25
CA LEU A 527 -1.11 -49.39 7.53
C LEU A 527 -1.85 -49.91 6.28
N SER A 528 -1.29 -49.72 5.09
CA SER A 528 -1.83 -50.27 3.82
C SER A 528 -0.81 -51.06 2.99
N ILE A 529 0.26 -51.56 3.63
CA ILE A 529 1.08 -52.66 3.09
C ILE A 529 1.38 -53.61 4.25
N GLY A 530 0.61 -54.68 4.36
CA GLY A 530 0.72 -55.75 5.36
C GLY A 530 -0.37 -56.77 5.17
#